data_AF-A0A5J4Q5G0-F1
#
_entry.id   AF-A0A5J4Q5G0-F1
#
_cell.length_a   1.000
_cell.length_b   1.000
_cell.length_c   1.000
_cell.angle_alpha   90.00
_cell.angle_beta   90.00
_cell.angle_gamma   90.00
#
_symmetry.space_group_name_H-M   'P 1'
#
loop_
_entity.id
_entity.type
_entity.pdbx_description
1 polymer ?
#
loop_
_entity_poly.entity_id
_entity_poly.type
_entity_poly.pdbx_seq_one_letter_code
_entity_poly.pdbx_strand_id
1 'polypeptide(L)'
;YGAAIVADGQTTVQISGSTIRTFEGPAVRALNGASVTIDKNTILDNNGQRNRNTLSSMQTNVVCEGGIGTTTINIALDNVTSFTSTGNGWIFSSLDDRCDVIATYKGQSALPRSLPQTTSAQITINNTNQQAEVVIKGKFLEPCMRTLFLGLIEKESNNPNSILFAEQFEFFI
;
A
#
# COMPACT_ATOMS: atom_id res chain seq x y z
N TYR A 1 3.69 3.52 -8.64
CA TYR A 1 4.43 4.61 -7.95
C TYR A 1 5.42 4.02 -6.97
N GLY A 2 6.66 4.52 -6.94
CA GLY A 2 7.70 4.02 -6.04
C GLY A 2 7.57 4.60 -4.62
N ALA A 3 7.97 3.82 -3.61
CA ALA A 3 8.12 4.32 -2.26
C ALA A 3 9.35 5.25 -2.15
N ALA A 4 9.33 6.21 -1.23
CA ALA A 4 10.49 7.07 -1.01
C ALA A 4 11.68 6.28 -0.44
N ILE A 5 11.39 5.33 0.45
CA ILE A 5 12.36 4.42 1.05
C ILE A 5 11.90 3.00 0.76
N VAL A 6 12.77 2.19 0.16
CA VAL A 6 12.56 0.75 -0.05
C VAL A 6 13.67 -0.01 0.68
N ALA A 7 13.30 -0.94 1.55
CA ALA A 7 14.23 -1.82 2.25
C ALA A 7 13.83 -3.29 2.04
N ASP A 8 14.74 -4.10 1.52
CA ASP A 8 14.51 -5.49 1.13
C ASP A 8 15.61 -6.39 1.72
N GLY A 9 15.26 -7.65 1.98
CA GLY A 9 16.13 -8.64 2.63
C GLY A 9 16.36 -8.32 4.10
N GLN A 10 17.23 -9.10 4.76
CA GLN A 10 17.66 -8.88 6.15
C GLN A 10 18.56 -7.64 6.29
N THR A 11 18.09 -6.50 5.82
CA THR A 11 18.76 -5.20 5.84
C THR A 11 18.24 -4.36 6.98
N THR A 12 19.08 -3.47 7.51
CA THR A 12 18.69 -2.52 8.55
C THR A 12 18.90 -1.10 8.03
N VAL A 13 17.84 -0.30 8.06
CA VAL A 13 17.83 1.11 7.64
C VAL A 13 17.41 1.97 8.81
N GLN A 14 18.25 2.94 9.17
CA GLN A 14 17.95 3.91 10.22
C GLN A 14 18.08 5.32 9.65
N ILE A 15 17.01 6.11 9.78
CA ILE A 15 16.92 7.48 9.29
C ILE A 15 16.61 8.38 10.48
N SER A 16 17.44 9.41 10.65
CA SER A 16 17.33 10.36 11.75
C SER A 16 17.56 11.78 11.24
N GLY A 17 16.77 12.72 11.75
CA GLY A 17 16.94 14.16 11.49
C GLY A 17 16.93 14.56 10.01
N SER A 18 16.32 13.74 9.15
CA SER A 18 16.34 13.95 7.69
C SER A 18 15.08 14.65 7.20
N THR A 19 15.11 15.18 5.99
CA THR A 19 13.92 15.73 5.32
C THR A 19 13.70 14.99 4.01
N ILE A 20 12.63 14.21 3.93
CA ILE A 20 12.25 13.45 2.74
C ILE A 20 10.99 14.08 2.17
N ARG A 21 11.10 14.58 0.94
CA ARG A 21 10.06 15.33 0.26
C ARG A 21 9.70 14.76 -1.11
N THR A 22 8.60 15.25 -1.67
CA THR A 22 8.24 15.11 -3.09
C THR A 22 8.05 13.66 -3.60
N PHE A 23 7.48 12.78 -2.80
CA PHE A 23 7.21 11.38 -3.18
C PHE A 23 5.71 11.11 -3.40
N GLU A 24 5.36 10.33 -4.42
CA GLU A 24 3.96 10.06 -4.79
C GLU A 24 3.40 8.80 -4.10
N GLY A 25 4.25 7.80 -3.87
CA GLY A 25 3.90 6.53 -3.22
C GLY A 25 4.02 6.58 -1.69
N PRO A 26 4.13 5.42 -1.02
CA PRO A 26 4.38 5.38 0.42
C PRO A 26 5.72 5.99 0.80
N ALA A 27 5.82 6.53 2.02
CA ALA A 27 7.09 7.02 2.52
C ALA A 27 8.06 5.83 2.72
N VAL A 28 7.55 4.72 3.25
CA VAL A 28 8.32 3.51 3.53
C VAL A 28 7.66 2.29 2.94
N ARG A 29 8.45 1.46 2.26
CA ARG A 29 8.12 0.09 1.88
C ARG A 29 9.22 -0.84 2.38
N ALA A 30 8.86 -1.85 3.17
CA ALA A 30 9.82 -2.84 3.67
C ALA A 30 9.32 -4.27 3.42
N LEU A 31 10.25 -5.16 3.06
CA LEU A 31 9.97 -6.56 2.74
C LEU A 31 11.15 -7.49 3.05
N ASN A 32 10.88 -8.80 3.07
CA ASN A 32 11.82 -9.90 3.22
C ASN A 32 12.77 -9.79 4.44
N GLY A 33 12.24 -9.40 5.59
CA GLY A 33 12.99 -9.39 6.84
C GLY A 33 13.74 -8.08 7.09
N ALA A 34 13.42 -7.03 6.33
CA ALA A 34 14.02 -5.72 6.50
C ALA A 34 13.57 -5.05 7.80
N SER A 35 14.47 -4.29 8.41
CA SER A 35 14.22 -3.50 9.62
C SER A 35 14.42 -2.02 9.31
N VAL A 36 13.35 -1.23 9.38
CA VAL A 36 13.39 0.22 9.11
C VAL A 36 13.05 0.99 10.38
N THR A 37 13.87 1.99 10.72
CA THR A 37 13.60 2.95 11.81
C THR A 37 13.65 4.37 11.29
N ILE A 38 12.58 5.13 11.52
CA ILE A 38 12.50 6.57 11.24
C ILE A 38 12.21 7.30 12.55
N ASP A 39 13.14 8.18 12.93
CA ASP A 39 13.03 8.92 14.18
C ASP A 39 12.05 10.10 14.12
N LYS A 40 11.70 10.61 15.29
CA LYS A 40 10.78 11.75 15.43
C LYS A 40 11.32 13.05 14.82
N ASN A 41 12.61 13.14 14.56
CA ASN A 41 13.23 14.36 14.01
C ASN A 41 13.22 14.37 12.47
N THR A 42 12.78 13.27 11.85
CA THR A 42 12.70 13.13 10.40
C THR A 42 11.37 13.68 9.87
N ILE A 43 11.46 14.57 8.88
CA ILE A 43 10.30 15.15 8.20
C ILE A 43 9.94 14.28 7.00
N LEU A 44 8.70 13.79 6.98
CA LEU A 44 8.11 13.07 5.84
C LEU A 44 6.97 13.91 5.28
N ASP A 45 7.22 14.54 4.14
CA ASP A 45 6.28 15.47 3.52
C ASP A 45 6.14 15.21 2.02
N ASN A 46 4.99 14.72 1.61
CA ASN A 46 4.72 14.45 0.20
C ASN A 46 4.13 15.66 -0.55
N ASN A 47 4.53 16.88 -0.16
CA ASN A 47 4.01 18.14 -0.69
C ASN A 47 2.48 18.26 -0.54
N GLY A 48 1.92 17.72 0.53
CA GLY A 48 0.48 17.75 0.77
C GLY A 48 -0.37 16.90 -0.18
N GLN A 49 0.23 16.12 -1.10
CA GLN A 49 -0.52 15.24 -2.01
C GLN A 49 -1.31 14.16 -1.26
N ARG A 50 -1.01 13.89 0.02
CA ARG A 50 -1.74 12.94 0.91
C ARG A 50 -3.03 13.50 1.47
N ASN A 51 -3.18 14.83 1.50
CA ASN A 51 -4.26 15.47 2.23
C ASN A 51 -5.55 15.37 1.42
N ARG A 52 -6.44 14.46 1.84
CA ARG A 52 -7.75 14.22 1.20
C ARG A 52 -7.66 13.76 -0.26
N ASN A 53 -6.57 13.07 -0.63
CA ASN A 53 -6.46 12.46 -1.95
C ASN A 53 -7.55 11.38 -2.12
N THR A 54 -8.13 11.27 -3.31
CA THR A 54 -9.09 10.20 -3.61
C THR A 54 -8.40 8.84 -3.82
N LEU A 55 -7.10 8.82 -4.13
CA LEU A 55 -6.30 7.61 -4.32
C LEU A 55 -5.69 7.15 -2.99
N SER A 56 -5.96 5.91 -2.61
CA SER A 56 -5.58 5.34 -1.32
C SER A 56 -4.09 5.00 -1.21
N SER A 57 -3.45 4.67 -2.31
CA SER A 57 -1.99 4.54 -2.44
C SER A 57 -1.27 5.85 -2.11
N MET A 58 -1.82 6.99 -2.54
CA MET A 58 -1.32 8.33 -2.19
C MET A 58 -1.66 8.73 -0.75
N GLN A 59 -2.49 7.98 -0.03
CA GLN A 59 -2.71 8.19 1.40
C GLN A 59 -1.79 7.31 2.27
N THR A 60 -1.24 6.21 1.73
CA THR A 60 -0.51 5.16 2.48
C THR A 60 0.88 5.60 2.92
N ASN A 61 1.19 5.75 4.21
CA ASN A 61 2.51 6.22 4.67
C ASN A 61 3.53 5.07 4.74
N VAL A 62 3.10 3.91 5.22
CA VAL A 62 3.96 2.76 5.43
C VAL A 62 3.33 1.53 4.78
N VAL A 63 4.16 0.74 4.11
CA VAL A 63 3.81 -0.57 3.56
C VAL A 63 4.80 -1.60 4.11
N CYS A 64 4.32 -2.54 4.89
CA CYS A 64 5.05 -3.74 5.29
C CYS A 64 4.52 -4.92 4.49
N GLU A 65 5.41 -5.60 3.76
CA GLU A 65 5.02 -6.71 2.87
C GLU A 65 5.26 -8.08 3.48
N GLY A 66 6.01 -8.17 4.57
CA GLY A 66 6.43 -9.45 5.17
C GLY A 66 7.43 -10.15 4.25
N GLY A 67 7.31 -11.48 4.13
CA GLY A 67 8.15 -12.32 3.27
C GLY A 67 9.06 -13.29 4.05
N ILE A 68 10.32 -13.40 3.64
CA ILE A 68 11.32 -14.21 4.35
C ILE A 68 11.73 -13.49 5.64
N GLY A 69 11.50 -14.11 6.80
CA GLY A 69 11.78 -13.48 8.10
C GLY A 69 10.73 -12.45 8.52
N THR A 70 10.97 -11.78 9.65
CA THR A 70 10.08 -10.76 10.19
C THR A 70 10.54 -9.38 9.73
N THR A 71 9.70 -8.68 8.99
CA THR A 71 9.94 -7.29 8.59
C THR A 71 9.48 -6.37 9.71
N THR A 72 10.36 -5.49 10.19
CA THR A 72 10.08 -4.55 11.28
C THR A 72 10.10 -3.12 10.77
N ILE A 73 9.11 -2.32 11.13
CA ILE A 73 9.08 -0.88 10.80
C ILE A 73 8.74 -0.10 12.07
N ASN A 74 9.68 0.70 12.55
CA ASN A 74 9.47 1.65 13.63
C ASN A 74 9.45 3.07 13.06
N ILE A 75 8.31 3.76 13.16
CA ILE A 75 8.13 5.09 12.60
C ILE A 75 7.54 6.04 13.65
N ALA A 76 8.18 7.19 13.81
CA ALA A 76 7.62 8.31 14.54
C ALA A 76 6.83 9.22 13.58
N LEU A 77 5.55 9.45 13.89
CA LEU A 77 4.62 10.25 13.10
C LEU A 77 4.66 11.74 13.47
N ASP A 78 5.50 12.12 14.43
CA ASP A 78 5.64 13.50 14.96
C ASP A 78 5.84 14.54 13.86
N ASN A 79 6.57 14.19 12.79
CA ASN A 79 6.91 15.06 11.68
C ASN A 79 6.44 14.50 10.32
N VAL A 80 5.36 13.73 10.33
CA VAL A 80 4.64 13.32 9.13
C VAL A 80 3.54 14.33 8.83
N THR A 81 3.71 15.17 7.81
CA THR A 81 2.80 16.30 7.52
C THR A 81 1.34 15.86 7.36
N SER A 82 1.10 14.72 6.72
CA SER A 82 -0.26 14.19 6.52
C SER A 82 -0.92 13.76 7.83
N PHE A 83 -0.14 13.20 8.76
CA PHE A 83 -0.62 12.76 10.06
C PHE A 83 -0.89 13.95 10.98
N THR A 84 0.03 14.91 11.04
CA THR A 84 -0.12 16.09 11.91
C THR A 84 -1.23 17.03 11.45
N SER A 85 -1.46 17.15 10.13
CA SER A 85 -2.49 18.05 9.57
C SER A 85 -3.90 17.44 9.58
N THR A 86 -4.03 16.14 9.27
CA THR A 86 -5.35 15.51 9.05
C THR A 86 -5.56 14.20 9.83
N GLY A 87 -4.57 13.75 10.62
CA GLY A 87 -4.59 12.43 11.25
C GLY A 87 -4.31 11.27 10.28
N ASN A 88 -3.89 11.59 9.05
CA ASN A 88 -3.65 10.60 8.01
C ASN A 88 -2.26 9.96 8.16
N GLY A 89 -2.21 8.72 8.65
CA GLY A 89 -0.96 8.01 8.98
C GLY A 89 -0.84 6.62 8.37
N TRP A 90 -1.71 6.24 7.43
CA TRP A 90 -1.89 4.88 6.92
C TRP A 90 -0.71 3.94 6.96
N ILE A 91 -0.96 2.76 7.53
CA ILE A 91 0.01 1.68 7.62
C ILE A 91 -0.66 0.45 7.04
N PHE A 92 -0.06 -0.09 5.99
CA PHE A 92 -0.40 -1.38 5.45
C PHE A 92 0.58 -2.42 5.99
N SER A 93 0.05 -3.56 6.38
CA SER A 93 0.82 -4.72 6.82
C SER A 93 0.20 -5.95 6.18
N SER A 94 1.03 -6.80 5.55
CA SER A 94 0.58 -8.09 5.04
C SER A 94 -0.07 -8.93 6.15
N LEU A 95 -1.10 -9.69 5.80
CA LEU A 95 -1.84 -10.58 6.70
C LEU A 95 -1.06 -11.85 7.08
N ASP A 96 0.07 -12.14 6.43
CA ASP A 96 0.88 -13.35 6.68
C ASP A 96 1.70 -13.30 8.01
N ASP A 97 1.30 -12.47 8.98
CA ASP A 97 1.85 -12.35 10.34
C ASP A 97 3.35 -11.99 10.47
N ARG A 98 4.05 -11.70 9.36
CA ARG A 98 5.50 -11.41 9.35
C ARG A 98 5.85 -9.94 9.26
N CYS A 99 4.97 -9.10 9.77
CA CYS A 99 5.12 -7.66 9.81
C CYS A 99 4.91 -7.15 11.23
N ASP A 100 5.93 -6.50 11.78
CA ASP A 100 5.85 -5.79 13.05
C ASP A 100 6.00 -4.30 12.78
N VAL A 101 4.89 -3.57 12.81
CA VAL A 101 4.88 -2.12 12.58
C VAL A 101 4.53 -1.38 13.85
N ILE A 102 5.49 -0.62 14.35
CA ILE A 102 5.35 0.24 15.52
C ILE A 102 5.29 1.68 15.03
N ALA A 103 4.12 2.29 15.16
CA ALA A 103 3.94 3.71 14.91
C ALA A 103 3.74 4.48 16.21
N THR A 104 4.49 5.55 16.38
CA THR A 104 4.41 6.40 17.57
C THR A 104 4.12 7.85 17.23
N TYR A 105 3.43 8.55 18.11
CA TYR A 105 3.26 10.00 18.06
C TYR A 105 3.44 10.55 19.47
N LYS A 106 4.35 11.51 19.65
CA LYS A 106 4.71 12.04 20.98
C LYS A 106 5.10 10.93 21.98
N GLY A 107 5.75 9.89 21.48
CA GLY A 107 6.21 8.74 22.26
C GLY A 107 5.13 7.74 22.67
N GLN A 108 3.88 7.92 22.23
CA GLN A 108 2.79 6.96 22.47
C GLN A 108 2.45 6.20 21.19
N SER A 109 1.96 4.97 21.32
CA SER A 109 1.45 4.22 20.17
C SER A 109 0.33 5.00 19.48
N ALA A 110 0.42 5.13 18.16
CA ALA A 110 -0.49 5.91 17.36
C ALA A 110 -1.09 5.05 16.24
N LEU A 111 -2.42 5.05 16.16
CA LEU A 111 -3.14 4.41 15.07
C LEU A 111 -3.55 5.46 14.01
N PRO A 112 -3.48 5.12 12.71
CA PRO A 112 -4.03 5.96 11.64
C PRO A 112 -5.54 6.21 11.85
N ARG A 113 -6.03 7.43 11.58
CA ARG A 113 -7.41 7.83 11.89
C ARG A 113 -8.38 7.88 10.72
N SER A 114 -7.89 8.02 9.49
CA SER A 114 -8.76 7.93 8.30
C SER A 114 -8.99 6.45 7.98
N LEU A 115 -9.99 6.08 7.15
CA LEU A 115 -10.13 4.78 6.41
C LEU A 115 -10.12 5.09 4.90
N PRO A 116 -9.35 4.45 3.99
CA PRO A 116 -9.41 4.84 2.59
C PRO A 116 -10.71 4.27 2.07
N GLN A 117 -11.53 5.15 1.53
CA GLN A 117 -12.90 4.83 1.20
C GLN A 117 -12.96 4.38 -0.26
N THR A 118 -12.59 3.13 -0.55
CA THR A 118 -13.07 2.48 -1.77
C THR A 118 -13.94 1.30 -1.39
N THR A 119 -15.23 1.40 -1.72
CA THR A 119 -16.23 0.35 -1.46
C THR A 119 -16.69 -0.36 -2.74
N SER A 120 -16.21 0.10 -3.90
CA SER A 120 -16.53 -0.49 -5.20
C SER A 120 -15.47 -0.19 -6.26
N ALA A 121 -15.24 -1.15 -7.15
CA ALA A 121 -14.47 -0.97 -8.38
C ALA A 121 -15.27 -1.51 -9.57
N GLN A 122 -15.18 -0.83 -10.73
CA GLN A 122 -15.88 -1.20 -11.96
C GLN A 122 -14.84 -1.44 -13.07
N ILE A 123 -14.93 -2.60 -13.71
CA ILE A 123 -14.08 -2.98 -14.84
C ILE A 123 -14.97 -3.28 -16.04
N THR A 124 -14.63 -2.66 -17.17
CA THR A 124 -15.34 -2.83 -18.43
C THR A 124 -14.40 -3.44 -19.46
N ILE A 125 -14.75 -4.63 -19.96
CA ILE A 125 -14.05 -5.28 -21.06
C ILE A 125 -14.86 -5.06 -22.33
N ASN A 126 -14.27 -4.35 -23.31
CA ASN A 126 -14.88 -4.13 -24.61
C ASN A 126 -14.21 -5.01 -25.66
N ASN A 127 -14.99 -5.93 -26.23
CA ASN A 127 -14.67 -6.58 -27.50
C ASN A 127 -15.59 -5.97 -28.58
N THR A 128 -15.18 -6.01 -29.85
CA THR A 128 -15.74 -5.25 -30.98
C THR A 128 -17.28 -5.25 -31.06
N ASN A 129 -17.95 -6.29 -30.53
CA ASN A 129 -19.41 -6.40 -30.44
C ASN A 129 -19.97 -6.85 -29.08
N GLN A 130 -19.15 -6.96 -28.03
CA GLN A 130 -19.57 -7.51 -26.72
C GLN A 130 -18.91 -6.74 -25.57
N GLN A 131 -19.73 -6.41 -24.56
CA GLN A 131 -19.28 -5.75 -23.34
C GLN A 131 -19.54 -6.68 -22.16
N ALA A 132 -18.52 -6.92 -21.35
CA ALA A 132 -18.66 -7.56 -20.04
C ALA A 132 -18.31 -6.54 -18.96
N GLU A 133 -19.22 -6.40 -18.00
CA GLU A 133 -19.04 -5.52 -16.84
C GLU A 133 -18.84 -6.37 -15.58
N VAL A 134 -17.75 -6.12 -14.88
CA VAL A 134 -17.48 -6.72 -13.57
C VAL A 134 -17.52 -5.61 -12.53
N VAL A 135 -18.52 -5.66 -11.65
CA VAL A 135 -18.65 -4.74 -10.52
C VAL A 135 -18.28 -5.47 -9.24
N ILE A 136 -17.16 -5.09 -8.64
CA ILE A 136 -16.76 -5.62 -7.35
C ILE A 136 -17.31 -4.68 -6.29
N LYS A 137 -18.25 -5.16 -5.47
CA LYS A 137 -18.87 -4.40 -4.38
C LYS A 137 -18.42 -4.98 -3.03
N GLY A 138 -17.98 -4.14 -2.11
CA GLY A 138 -17.64 -4.58 -0.76
C GLY A 138 -16.83 -3.54 0.02
N LYS A 139 -16.95 -3.57 1.36
CA LYS A 139 -16.20 -2.69 2.28
C LYS A 139 -14.68 -2.99 2.36
N PHE A 140 -14.19 -3.97 1.61
CA PHE A 140 -12.88 -4.60 1.80
C PHE A 140 -12.03 -4.59 0.52
N LEU A 141 -12.25 -3.67 -0.41
CA LEU A 141 -11.23 -3.41 -1.42
C LEU A 141 -10.08 -2.73 -0.70
N GLU A 142 -9.17 -3.56 -0.19
CA GLU A 142 -8.03 -3.06 0.56
C GLU A 142 -7.29 -2.03 -0.30
N PRO A 143 -6.93 -0.88 0.29
CA PRO A 143 -6.19 0.21 -0.34
C PRO A 143 -4.91 -0.22 -1.06
N CYS A 144 -4.39 -1.38 -0.68
CA CYS A 144 -3.17 -1.98 -1.19
C CYS A 144 -3.40 -3.40 -1.72
N MET A 145 -4.64 -3.75 -2.12
CA MET A 145 -4.88 -4.99 -2.87
C MET A 145 -3.95 -4.97 -4.07
N ARG A 146 -2.90 -5.78 -4.00
CA ARG A 146 -1.79 -5.74 -4.95
C ARG A 146 -2.19 -6.24 -6.32
N THR A 147 -3.26 -7.04 -6.36
CA THR A 147 -3.56 -7.79 -7.55
C THR A 147 -5.03 -8.13 -7.61
N LEU A 148 -5.70 -7.63 -8.65
CA LEU A 148 -6.93 -8.24 -9.13
C LEU A 148 -6.58 -9.06 -10.36
N PHE A 149 -6.77 -10.37 -10.27
CA PHE A 149 -6.63 -11.26 -11.40
C PHE A 149 -7.93 -11.27 -12.19
N LEU A 150 -7.88 -10.76 -13.42
CA LEU A 150 -8.94 -10.91 -14.41
C LEU A 150 -8.45 -11.88 -15.48
N GLY A 151 -9.08 -13.04 -15.56
CA GLY A 151 -8.77 -14.07 -16.55
C GLY A 151 -9.95 -14.32 -17.47
N LEU A 152 -9.69 -14.38 -18.77
CA LEU A 152 -10.64 -14.91 -19.75
C LEU A 152 -10.28 -16.38 -20.00
N ILE A 153 -11.20 -17.27 -19.62
CA ILE A 153 -11.03 -18.73 -19.77
C ILE A 153 -11.93 -19.18 -20.92
N GLU A 154 -11.35 -19.79 -21.94
CA GLU A 154 -12.13 -20.50 -22.96
C GLU A 154 -12.49 -21.87 -22.43
N LYS A 155 -13.79 -22.16 -22.35
CA LYS A 155 -14.25 -23.49 -21.98
C LYS A 155 -14.25 -24.38 -23.22
N GLU A 156 -13.10 -24.89 -23.64
CA GLU A 156 -13.07 -25.96 -24.62
C GLU A 156 -13.47 -27.30 -23.98
N SER A 157 -14.30 -28.07 -24.69
CA SER A 157 -14.87 -29.34 -24.22
C SER A 157 -13.83 -30.43 -23.90
N ASN A 158 -12.57 -30.27 -24.33
CA ASN A 158 -11.51 -31.27 -24.16
C ASN A 158 -10.30 -30.83 -23.31
N ASN A 159 -10.27 -29.60 -22.79
CA ASN A 159 -9.26 -29.21 -21.79
C ASN A 159 -9.75 -28.01 -20.94
N PRO A 160 -10.26 -28.23 -19.71
CA PRO A 160 -10.96 -27.19 -18.95
C PRO A 160 -10.10 -26.05 -18.40
N ASN A 161 -8.80 -25.99 -18.71
CA ASN A 161 -7.84 -25.05 -18.10
C ASN A 161 -7.00 -24.23 -19.11
N SER A 162 -7.43 -24.06 -20.36
CA SER A 162 -6.77 -23.15 -21.29
C SER A 162 -7.11 -21.69 -20.97
N ILE A 163 -6.21 -21.01 -20.25
CA ILE A 163 -6.25 -19.55 -20.09
C ILE A 163 -5.85 -18.93 -21.43
N LEU A 164 -6.79 -18.27 -22.10
CA LEU A 164 -6.51 -17.52 -23.33
C LEU A 164 -5.72 -16.25 -23.04
N PHE A 165 -6.06 -15.60 -21.93
CA PHE A 165 -5.48 -14.34 -21.51
C PHE A 165 -5.66 -14.17 -19.99
N ALA A 166 -4.54 -13.99 -19.28
CA ALA A 166 -4.53 -13.56 -17.90
C ALA A 166 -3.71 -12.28 -17.84
N GLU A 167 -4.36 -11.20 -17.41
CA GLU A 167 -3.68 -9.93 -17.18
C GLU A 167 -3.72 -9.64 -15.70
N GLN A 168 -2.52 -9.46 -15.15
CA GLN A 168 -2.35 -9.08 -13.77
C GLN A 168 -2.53 -7.56 -13.70
N PHE A 169 -3.64 -7.12 -13.13
CA PHE A 169 -3.83 -5.70 -12.87
C PHE A 169 -3.36 -5.39 -11.45
N GLU A 170 -2.24 -4.67 -11.36
CA GLU A 170 -1.83 -4.04 -10.11
C GLU A 170 -2.63 -2.76 -9.93
N PHE A 171 -3.65 -2.83 -9.07
CA PHE A 171 -4.43 -1.67 -8.70
C PHE A 171 -3.81 -1.01 -7.46
N PHE A 172 -3.30 0.20 -7.64
CA PHE A 172 -3.04 1.11 -6.54
C PHE A 172 -4.26 2.03 -6.42
N ILE A 173 -5.36 1.52 -5.86
CA ILE A 173 -6.58 2.31 -5.63
C ILE A 173 -6.25 3.49 -4.73
#